data_AF-A0AAW2LAU1-F1
#
_entry.id   AF-A0AAW2LAU1-F1
#
_cell.length_a   1.000
_cell.length_b   1.000
_cell.length_c   1.000
_cell.angle_alpha   90.00
_cell.angle_beta   90.00
_cell.angle_gamma   90.00
#
_symmetry.space_group_name_H-M   'P 1'
#
loop_
_entity.id
_entity.type
_entity.pdbx_description
1 polymer ?
#
loop_
_entity_poly.entity_id
_entity_poly.type
_entity_poly.pdbx_seq_one_letter_code
_entity_poly.pdbx_strand_id
1 'polypeptide(L)' 'MMMTGMHTVVDIFCVACGSIVGWKYEAAHEKSQKYKVGKFILERFKVLGPDGSNYSITQDTQMAGSDADDV' A
#
# COMPACT_ATOMS: atom_id res chain seq x y z
N MET A 1 -10.63 -15.23 -1.72
CA MET A 1 -10.40 -15.82 -0.38
C MET A 1 -9.56 -14.83 0.43
N MET A 2 -10.02 -14.37 1.60
CA MET A 2 -9.21 -13.51 2.49
C MET A 2 -8.21 -14.42 3.21
N MET A 3 -6.92 -14.33 2.89
CA MET A 3 -5.90 -15.04 3.66
C MET A 3 -5.53 -14.19 4.87
N THR A 4 -5.88 -14.67 6.05
CA THR A 4 -5.47 -14.12 7.34
C THR A 4 -4.14 -14.74 7.77
N GLY A 5 -3.35 -14.01 8.55
CA GLY A 5 -2.04 -14.45 9.03
C GLY A 5 -1.40 -13.37 9.92
N MET A 6 -0.37 -13.72 10.69
CA MET A 6 0.30 -12.78 11.61
C MET A 6 1.27 -11.85 10.86
N HIS A 7 1.10 -10.54 11.07
CA HIS A 7 1.90 -9.49 10.45
C HIS A 7 2.37 -8.48 11.49
N THR A 8 3.59 -7.99 11.31
CA THR A 8 4.06 -6.77 11.96
C THR A 8 3.74 -5.60 11.04
N VAL A 9 3.07 -4.59 11.58
CA VAL A 9 2.70 -3.38 10.86
C VAL A 9 3.32 -2.15 11.50
N VAL A 10 3.50 -1.10 10.72
CA VAL A 10 3.90 0.23 11.20
C VAL A 10 2.84 1.25 10.83
N ASP A 11 2.55 2.16 11.75
CA ASP A 11 1.56 3.21 11.54
C ASP A 11 2.05 4.23 10.51
N ILE A 12 1.10 4.75 9.74
CA ILE A 12 1.31 5.86 8.80
C ILE A 12 0.58 7.07 9.37
N PHE A 13 1.31 8.16 9.57
CA PHE A 13 0.74 9.42 10.03
C PHE A 13 0.82 10.50 8.96
N CYS A 14 -0.15 11.41 8.98
CA CYS A 14 -0.14 12.60 8.13
C CYS A 14 0.90 13.59 8.66
N VAL A 15 1.85 14.02 7.82
CA VAL A 15 2.88 14.98 8.24
C VAL A 15 2.33 16.37 8.58
N ALA A 16 1.15 16.73 8.07
CA ALA A 16 0.55 18.04 8.30
C ALA A 16 -0.17 18.14 9.65
N CYS A 17 -0.84 17.07 10.09
CA CYS A 17 -1.68 17.10 11.30
C CYS A 17 -1.36 16.01 12.34
N GLY A 18 -0.42 15.11 12.04
CA GLY A 18 0.03 14.04 12.95
C GLY A 18 -0.98 12.89 13.15
N SER A 19 -2.15 12.93 12.51
CA SER A 19 -3.15 11.88 12.66
C SER A 19 -2.71 10.57 11.99
N ILE A 20 -3.03 9.43 12.60
CA ILE A 20 -2.84 8.12 11.98
C ILE A 20 -3.89 7.95 10.87
N VAL A 21 -3.41 7.70 9.66
CA VAL A 21 -4.21 7.56 8.43
C VAL A 21 -4.19 6.15 7.87
N GLY A 22 -3.39 5.25 8.42
CA GLY A 22 -3.30 3.87 7.96
C GLY A 22 -2.07 3.15 8.50
N TRP A 23 -1.69 2.06 7.83
CA TRP A 23 -0.54 1.23 8.21
C TRP A 23 0.12 0.58 6.99
N LYS A 24 1.39 0.20 7.15
CA LYS A 24 2.16 -0.57 6.18
C LYS A 24 2.49 -1.94 6.78
N TYR A 25 2.44 -2.99 5.96
CA TYR A 25 2.98 -4.29 6.37
C TYR A 25 4.51 -4.27 6.33
N GLU A 26 5.13 -4.40 7.50
CA GLU A 26 6.59 -4.38 7.64
C GLU A 26 7.17 -5.81 7.58
N ALA A 27 6.50 -6.77 8.22
CA ALA A 27 6.88 -8.16 8.16
C ALA A 27 5.68 -9.09 8.18
N ALA A 28 5.80 -10.23 7.52
CA ALA A 28 4.89 -11.36 7.63
C ALA A 28 5.64 -12.55 8.23
N HIS A 29 4.99 -13.26 9.15
CA HIS A 29 5.56 -14.45 9.78
C HIS A 29 5.61 -15.63 8.80
N GLU A 30 4.58 -15.78 7.97
CA GLU A 30 4.47 -16.86 7.00
C GLU A 30 4.94 -16.41 5.61
N LYS A 31 5.67 -17.30 4.92
CA LYS A 31 6.13 -17.05 3.54
C LYS A 31 4.97 -16.83 2.57
N SER A 32 3.86 -17.54 2.76
CA SER A 32 2.63 -17.42 1.97
C SER A 32 2.00 -16.01 2.04
N GLN A 33 2.32 -15.22 3.07
CA GLN A 33 1.79 -13.88 3.29
C GLN A 33 2.77 -12.76 2.89
N LYS A 34 4.01 -13.09 2.46
CA LYS A 34 5.04 -12.09 2.11
C LYS A 34 4.63 -11.12 1.00
N TYR A 35 3.68 -11.50 0.16
CA TYR A 35 3.12 -10.62 -0.87
C TYR A 35 2.46 -9.35 -0.32
N LYS A 36 2.14 -9.28 0.98
CA LYS A 36 1.60 -8.08 1.63
C LYS A 36 2.70 -7.14 2.13
N VAL A 37 3.91 -7.65 2.41
CA VAL A 37 5.02 -6.83 2.92
C VAL A 37 5.34 -5.72 1.93
N GLY A 38 5.52 -4.50 2.45
CA GLY A 38 5.72 -3.30 1.63
C GLY A 38 4.43 -2.65 1.13
N LYS A 39 3.26 -3.31 1.24
CA LYS A 39 1.98 -2.72 0.86
C LYS A 39 1.40 -1.86 1.98
N PHE A 40 0.61 -0.87 1.56
CA PHE A 40 0.00 0.14 2.42
C PHE A 40 -1.52 -0.03 2.44
N ILE A 41 -2.12 0.15 3.60
CA ILE A 41 -3.55 0.28 3.78
C ILE A 41 -3.81 1.67 4.36
N LEU A 42 -4.65 2.44 3.69
CA LEU A 42 -5.05 3.77 4.13
C LEU A 42 -6.54 3.80 4.39
N GLU A 43 -6.93 4.49 5.45
CA GLU A 43 -8.32 4.74 5.81
C GLU A 43 -8.86 5.88 4.95
N ARG A 44 -9.71 5.55 3.97
CA ARG A 44 -10.29 6.54 3.02
C ARG A 44 -10.86 7.77 3.72
N PHE A 45 -11.63 7.57 4.79
CA PHE A 45 -12.26 8.66 5.53
C PHE A 45 -11.24 9.62 6.16
N LYS A 46 -10.10 9.09 6.63
CA LYS A 46 -9.03 9.92 7.22
C LYS A 46 -8.27 10.72 6.16
N VAL A 47 -8.22 10.22 4.93
CA VAL A 47 -7.49 10.84 3.82
C VAL A 47 -8.36 11.79 2.99
N LEU A 48 -9.62 11.44 2.74
CA LEU A 48 -10.51 12.14 1.81
C LEU A 48 -11.74 12.77 2.48
N GLY A 49 -11.94 12.57 3.78
CA GLY A 49 -13.14 13.03 4.48
C GLY A 49 -14.41 12.23 4.12
N PRO A 50 -15.58 12.66 4.62
CA PRO A 50 -16.86 11.97 4.45
C PRO A 50 -17.32 11.84 3.00
N ASP A 51 -16.96 12.80 2.15
CA ASP A 51 -17.49 12.89 0.77
C ASP A 51 -16.63 12.12 -0.25
N GLY A 52 -15.47 11.60 0.17
CA GLY A 52 -14.66 10.68 -0.64
C GLY A 52 -14.17 11.25 -1.97
N SER A 53 -13.92 12.56 -2.06
CA SER A 53 -13.52 13.24 -3.30
C SER A 53 -12.30 12.57 -3.96
N ASN A 54 -12.39 12.36 -5.28
CA ASN A 54 -11.65 11.36 -6.04
C ASN A 54 -10.13 11.43 -5.95
N TYR A 55 -9.53 10.28 -5.63
CA TYR A 55 -8.14 9.94 -5.97
C TYR A 55 -8.03 9.81 -7.49
N SER A 56 -7.57 10.85 -8.17
CA SER A 56 -7.07 10.71 -9.54
C SER A 56 -5.77 9.91 -9.46
N ILE A 57 -5.88 8.61 -9.74
CA ILE A 57 -4.74 7.76 -10.06
C ILE A 57 -4.12 8.32 -11.34
N THR A 58 -3.08 9.13 -11.26
CA THR A 58 -2.10 9.10 -12.34
C THR A 58 -1.40 7.75 -12.20
N GLN A 59 -1.79 6.82 -13.06
CA GLN A 59 -1.22 5.49 -13.16
C GLN A 59 0.15 5.58 -13.86
N ASP A 60 1.05 6.39 -13.32
CA ASP A 60 2.41 6.50 -13.82
C ASP A 60 3.27 5.46 -13.11
N THR A 61 3.30 4.25 -13.65
CA THR A 61 4.52 3.47 -13.95
C THR A 61 4.05 2.15 -14.60
N GLN A 62 3.62 2.23 -15.86
CA GLN A 62 3.78 1.08 -16.76
C GLN A 62 5.24 1.03 -17.24
N MET A 63 5.64 -0.18 -17.59
CA MET A 63 6.81 -0.55 -18.38
C MET A 63 8.07 -0.85 -17.57
N ALA A 64 8.05 -2.05 -17.00
CA ALA A 64 9.22 -2.93 -17.05
C ALA A 64 9.78 -2.90 -18.48
N GLY A 65 11.04 -2.49 -18.63
CA GLY A 65 11.78 -2.68 -19.87
C GLY A 65 11.86 -4.18 -20.14
N SER A 66 11.24 -4.62 -21.23
CA SER A 66 11.51 -5.94 -21.78
C SER A 66 12.87 -5.87 -22.43
N ASP A 67 13.83 -6.62 -21.90
CA ASP A 67 15.00 -7.03 -22.67
C ASP A 67 14.52 -7.68 -23.97
N ALA A 68 15.06 -7.25 -25.09
CA ALA A 68 15.00 -7.95 -26.36
C ALA A 68 16.43 -8.07 -26.87
N ASP A 69 16.91 -9.31 -26.88
CA ASP A 69 18.17 -9.76 -27.43
C ASP A 69 18.28 -9.54 -28.96
N ASP A 70 19.54 -9.41 -29.41
CA ASP A 70 20.13 -9.77 -30.72
C ASP A 70 19.72 -9.04 -32.02
N VAL A 71 20.70 -8.28 -32.58
CA VAL A 71 21.12 -8.35 -33.99
C VAL A 71 22.61 -8.05 -34.14
#